data_AF-A0A2S9FQZ4-F1
#
_entry.id   AF-A0A2S9FQZ4-F1
#
_cell.length_a   1.000
_cell.length_b   1.000
_cell.length_c   1.000
_cell.angle_alpha   90.00
_cell.angle_beta   90.00
_cell.angle_gamma   90.00
#
_symmetry.space_group_name_H-M   'P 1'
#
loop_
_entity.id
_entity.type
_entity.pdbx_description
1 polymer ?
#
loop_
_entity_poly.entity_id
_entity_poly.type
_entity_poly.pdbx_seq_one_letter_code
_entity_poly.pdbx_strand_id
1 'polypeptide(L)'
;TSFYPPFLLARLCSTIDHIARGRFGWNVVTSAEDRAAQNFGLDKLWEHDERYVRASEYMELVTKLWESWEPDAVERDHMTGTYANFKKVHTVDFEGKYFKSR
;
A
#
# COMPACT_ATOMS: atom_id res chain seq x y z
N THR A 1 1.83 -2.54 -9.57
CA THR A 1 2.61 -1.39 -9.05
C THR A 1 2.79 -0.26 -10.06
N SER A 2 2.41 -0.44 -11.33
CA SER A 2 2.63 0.59 -12.38
C SER A 2 1.64 1.75 -12.38
N PHE A 3 0.37 1.50 -12.02
CA PHE A 3 -0.71 2.48 -12.24
C PHE A 3 -1.56 2.78 -11.00
N TYR A 4 -1.92 1.76 -10.23
CA TYR A 4 -2.83 1.92 -9.11
C TYR A 4 -2.10 2.57 -7.91
N PRO A 5 -2.64 3.62 -7.26
CA PRO A 5 -1.94 4.30 -6.16
C PRO A 5 -1.63 3.39 -4.94
N PRO A 6 -0.44 3.48 -4.33
CA PRO A 6 0.00 2.58 -3.25
C PRO A 6 -0.87 2.64 -2.01
N PHE A 7 -1.28 3.83 -1.57
CA PHE A 7 -2.17 3.99 -0.41
C PHE A 7 -3.51 3.28 -0.60
N LEU A 8 -4.12 3.40 -1.79
CA LEU A 8 -5.36 2.73 -2.10
C LEU A 8 -5.20 1.21 -2.19
N LEU A 9 -4.04 0.74 -2.68
CA LEU A 9 -3.77 -0.69 -2.74
C LEU A 9 -3.59 -1.28 -1.34
N ALA A 10 -2.80 -0.63 -0.49
CA ALA A 10 -2.56 -1.07 0.88
C ALA A 10 -3.88 -1.29 1.62
N ARG A 11 -4.81 -0.33 1.52
CA ARG A 11 -6.16 -0.43 2.09
C ARG A 11 -6.96 -1.59 1.50
N LEU A 12 -6.95 -1.77 0.18
CA LEU A 12 -7.70 -2.84 -0.49
C LEU A 12 -7.18 -4.21 -0.06
N CYS A 13 -5.86 -4.40 -0.03
CA CYS A 13 -5.21 -5.61 0.43
C CYS A 13 -5.57 -5.93 1.89
N SER A 14 -5.43 -4.98 2.82
CA SER A 14 -5.81 -5.19 4.23
C SER A 14 -7.29 -5.53 4.37
N THR A 15 -8.16 -4.87 3.60
CA THR A 15 -9.61 -5.15 3.61
C THR A 15 -9.90 -6.59 3.19
N ILE A 16 -9.34 -7.03 2.06
CA ILE A 16 -9.54 -8.38 1.55
C ILE A 16 -8.89 -9.40 2.48
N ASP A 17 -7.71 -9.12 3.04
CA ASP A 17 -7.04 -10.01 3.98
C ASP A 17 -7.87 -10.25 5.25
N HIS A 18 -8.45 -9.19 5.82
CA HIS A 18 -9.39 -9.31 6.94
C HIS A 18 -10.63 -10.14 6.58
N ILE A 19 -11.25 -9.89 5.41
CA ILE A 19 -12.41 -10.66 4.94
C ILE A 19 -12.04 -12.13 4.71
N ALA A 20 -10.89 -12.38 4.10
CA ALA A 20 -10.40 -13.71 3.77
C ALA A 20 -9.83 -14.47 4.98
N ARG A 21 -9.62 -13.78 6.11
CA ARG A 21 -8.98 -14.27 7.34
C ARG A 21 -7.53 -14.72 7.11
N GLY A 22 -6.70 -13.83 6.56
CA GLY A 22 -5.28 -14.12 6.36
C GLY A 22 -4.98 -15.03 5.17
N ARG A 23 -5.90 -15.15 4.21
CA ARG A 23 -5.77 -16.04 3.03
C ARG A 23 -5.64 -15.27 1.72
N PHE A 24 -5.37 -13.98 1.80
CA PHE A 24 -5.12 -13.16 0.63
C PHE A 24 -3.68 -13.39 0.14
N GLY A 25 -3.51 -13.40 -1.18
CA GLY A 25 -2.21 -13.43 -1.83
C GLY A 25 -2.16 -12.38 -2.93
N TRP A 26 -1.03 -11.69 -3.04
CA TRP A 26 -0.80 -10.67 -4.06
C TRP A 26 0.38 -11.04 -4.94
N ASN A 27 0.12 -11.22 -6.25
CA ASN A 27 1.16 -11.29 -7.27
C ASN A 27 1.57 -9.88 -7.72
N VAL A 28 2.79 -9.46 -7.39
CA VAL A 28 3.31 -8.12 -7.70
C VAL A 28 3.82 -8.10 -9.15
N VAL A 29 3.18 -7.30 -10.00
CA VAL A 29 3.56 -7.15 -11.42
C VAL A 29 3.73 -5.69 -11.83
N THR A 30 4.62 -5.48 -12.81
CA THR A 30 5.02 -4.17 -13.37
C THR A 30 4.41 -3.86 -14.73
N SER A 31 3.41 -4.64 -15.17
CA SER A 31 2.79 -4.58 -16.51
C SER A 31 3.76 -4.92 -17.64
N ALA A 32 3.28 -5.11 -18.87
CA ALA A 32 4.13 -5.49 -20.01
C ALA A 32 3.80 -4.78 -21.33
N GLU A 33 2.62 -4.17 -21.46
CA GLU A 33 2.15 -3.60 -22.73
C GLU A 33 1.86 -2.10 -22.63
N ASP A 34 2.33 -1.31 -23.60
CA ASP A 34 2.06 0.12 -23.68
C ASP A 34 0.57 0.44 -23.85
N ARG A 35 -0.18 -0.46 -24.52
CA ARG A 35 -1.64 -0.34 -24.64
C ARG A 35 -2.34 -0.31 -23.28
N ALA A 36 -1.82 -1.04 -22.29
CA ALA A 36 -2.35 -0.98 -20.94
C ALA A 36 -2.08 0.41 -20.34
N ALA A 37 -0.87 0.95 -20.51
CA ALA A 37 -0.47 2.25 -19.98
C ALA A 37 -1.31 3.42 -20.53
N GLN A 38 -1.71 3.33 -21.80
CA GLN A 38 -2.56 4.32 -22.48
C GLN A 38 -3.93 4.49 -21.83
N ASN A 39 -4.49 3.43 -21.24
CA ASN A 39 -5.75 3.52 -20.47
C ASN A 39 -5.60 4.27 -19.14
N PHE A 40 -4.36 4.49 -18.68
CA PHE A 40 -4.05 5.24 -17.46
C PHE A 40 -3.44 6.61 -17.75
N GLY A 41 -3.55 7.10 -19.00
CA GLY A 41 -3.10 8.44 -19.40
C GLY A 41 -1.59 8.56 -19.62
N LEU A 42 -0.89 7.45 -19.88
CA LEU A 42 0.54 7.42 -20.21
C LEU A 42 0.72 7.05 -21.69
N ASP A 43 1.65 7.68 -22.38
CA ASP A 43 1.94 7.35 -23.79
C ASP A 43 2.51 5.94 -23.96
N LYS A 44 3.42 5.56 -23.04
CA LYS A 44 4.08 4.24 -22.95
C LYS A 44 4.50 3.92 -21.51
N LEU A 45 4.91 2.69 -21.26
CA LEU A 45 5.50 2.27 -19.99
C LEU A 45 6.89 2.90 -19.76
N TRP A 46 7.28 3.01 -18.49
CA TRP A 46 8.69 3.22 -18.13
C TRP A 46 9.55 2.05 -18.64
N GLU A 47 10.84 2.31 -18.85
CA GLU A 47 11.82 1.30 -19.22
C GLU A 47 11.84 0.13 -18.23
N HIS A 48 12.18 -1.07 -18.72
CA HIS A 48 11.99 -2.32 -18.00
C HIS A 48 12.51 -2.25 -16.55
N ASP A 49 13.76 -1.85 -16.38
CA ASP A 49 14.45 -1.79 -15.07
C ASP A 49 13.86 -0.71 -14.16
N GLU A 50 13.53 0.46 -14.71
CA GLU A 50 12.93 1.57 -13.97
C GLU A 50 11.59 1.16 -13.34
N ARG A 51 10.82 0.28 -14.01
CA ARG A 51 9.57 -0.24 -13.44
C ARG A 51 9.81 -1.06 -12.18
N TYR A 52 10.92 -1.79 -12.10
CA TYR A 52 11.27 -2.57 -10.91
C TYR A 52 11.81 -1.68 -9.78
N VAL A 53 12.60 -0.65 -10.11
CA VAL A 53 13.01 0.37 -9.13
C VAL A 53 11.77 1.02 -8.51
N ARG A 54 10.82 1.44 -9.35
CA ARG A 54 9.55 2.01 -8.89
C ARG A 54 8.71 1.00 -8.12
N ALA A 55 8.67 -0.27 -8.53
CA ALA A 55 7.95 -1.32 -7.79
C ALA A 55 8.56 -1.57 -6.40
N SER A 56 9.88 -1.49 -6.25
CA SER A 56 10.53 -1.61 -4.94
C SER A 56 10.10 -0.50 -3.99
N GLU A 57 10.11 0.75 -4.44
CA GLU A 57 9.64 1.89 -3.62
C GLU A 57 8.13 1.78 -3.30
N TYR A 58 7.35 1.30 -4.27
CA TYR A 58 5.93 1.02 -4.06
C TYR A 58 5.72 0.00 -2.92
N MET A 59 6.48 -1.09 -2.93
CA MET A 59 6.41 -2.12 -1.89
C MET A 59 6.86 -1.59 -0.54
N GLU A 60 7.92 -0.77 -0.49
CA GLU A 60 8.38 -0.15 0.75
C GLU A 60 7.27 0.70 1.39
N LEU A 61 6.61 1.57 0.62
CA LEU A 61 5.50 2.39 1.10
C LEU A 61 4.32 1.52 1.56
N VAL A 62 3.93 0.51 0.79
CA VAL A 62 2.82 -0.38 1.16
C VAL A 62 3.11 -1.14 2.46
N THR A 63 4.32 -1.67 2.63
CA THR A 63 4.74 -2.34 3.86
C THR A 63 4.68 -1.39 5.05
N LYS A 64 5.24 -0.18 4.92
CA LYS A 64 5.17 0.85 5.98
C LYS A 64 3.73 1.20 6.36
N LEU A 65 2.82 1.27 5.39
CA LEU A 65 1.39 1.51 5.66
C LEU A 65 0.76 0.37 6.45
N TRP A 66 1.08 -0.90 6.14
CA TRP A 66 0.59 -2.05 6.91
C TRP A 66 1.17 -2.11 8.32
N GLU A 67 2.41 -1.65 8.51
CA GLU A 67 3.10 -1.60 9.81
C GLU A 67 2.80 -0.32 10.61
N SER A 68 2.03 0.62 10.05
CA SER A 68 1.73 1.92 10.69
C SER A 68 0.85 1.82 11.94
N TRP A 69 0.22 0.67 12.17
CA TRP A 69 -0.52 0.34 13.39
C TRP A 69 0.23 -0.78 14.11
N GLU A 70 0.63 -0.53 15.36
CA GLU A 70 1.29 -1.55 16.16
C GLU A 70 0.35 -2.73 16.47
N PRO A 71 0.91 -3.91 16.82
CA PRO A 71 0.14 -4.97 17.44
C PRO A 71 -0.68 -4.46 18.62
N ASP A 72 -1.93 -4.94 18.72
CA ASP A 72 -2.87 -4.56 19.76
C ASP A 72 -3.17 -3.04 19.82
N ALA A 73 -3.06 -2.32 18.70
CA ALA A 73 -3.52 -0.94 18.60
C ALA A 73 -5.05 -0.81 18.70
N VAL A 74 -5.80 -1.85 18.32
CA VAL A 74 -7.27 -1.91 18.44
C VAL A 74 -7.62 -2.58 19.77
N GLU A 75 -7.91 -1.77 20.81
CA GLU A 75 -8.14 -2.23 22.19
C GLU A 75 -9.62 -2.56 22.47
N ARG A 76 -10.57 -1.84 21.86
CA ARG A 76 -12.02 -1.99 22.08
C ARG A 76 -12.43 -1.95 23.57
N ASP A 77 -11.81 -1.07 24.34
CA ASP A 77 -12.08 -0.91 25.77
C ASP A 77 -13.37 -0.12 26.01
N HIS A 78 -14.40 -0.82 26.48
CA HIS A 78 -15.71 -0.24 26.81
C HIS A 78 -15.73 0.55 28.12
N MET A 79 -14.77 0.34 29.03
CA MET A 79 -14.69 1.06 30.30
C MET A 79 -14.13 2.46 30.11
N THR A 80 -13.09 2.59 29.28
CA THR A 80 -12.49 3.89 28.95
C THR A 80 -13.13 4.54 27.72
N GLY A 81 -13.87 3.77 26.91
CA GLY A 81 -14.44 4.23 25.63
C GLY A 81 -13.41 4.24 24.49
N THR A 82 -12.23 3.67 24.69
CA THR A 82 -11.13 3.68 23.72
C THR A 82 -11.28 2.52 22.73
N TYR A 83 -11.59 2.81 21.46
CA TYR A 83 -11.61 1.78 20.43
C TYR A 83 -10.19 1.40 19.95
N ALA A 84 -9.37 2.41 19.66
CA ALA A 84 -7.99 2.24 19.24
C ALA A 84 -7.07 3.21 19.98
N ASN A 85 -5.89 2.74 20.35
CA ASN A 85 -4.89 3.52 21.07
C ASN A 85 -4.12 4.40 20.09
N PHE A 86 -4.40 5.70 20.10
CA PHE A 86 -3.77 6.65 19.18
C PHE A 86 -2.24 6.71 19.32
N LYS A 87 -1.66 6.30 20.46
CA LYS A 87 -0.21 6.28 20.67
C LYS A 87 0.48 5.14 19.90
N LYS A 88 -0.31 4.18 19.41
CA LYS A 88 0.13 3.01 18.63
C LYS A 88 -0.20 3.13 17.14
N VAL A 89 -0.64 4.31 16.70
CA VAL A 89 -1.02 4.61 15.32
C VAL A 89 -0.15 5.75 14.83
N HIS A 90 0.66 5.48 13.81
CA HIS A 90 1.71 6.38 13.36
C HIS A 90 1.47 6.80 11.91
N THR A 91 1.88 8.02 11.58
CA THR A 91 2.03 8.44 10.17
C THR A 91 3.25 7.75 9.58
N VAL A 92 3.22 7.46 8.27
CA VAL A 92 4.38 6.86 7.58
C VAL A 92 5.35 7.92 7.11
N ASP A 93 4.87 9.16 6.89
CA ASP A 93 5.64 10.33 6.45
C ASP A 93 6.70 9.97 5.39
N PHE A 94 6.27 9.18 4.41
CA PHE A 94 7.11 8.60 3.37
C PHE A 94 7.37 9.61 2.26
N GLU A 95 8.65 9.80 1.94
CA GLU A 95 9.09 10.64 0.84
C GLU A 95 10.14 9.90 -0.01
N GLY A 96 9.69 9.29 -1.10
CA GLY A 96 10.54 8.60 -2.06
C GLY A 96 10.71 9.36 -3.37
N LYS A 97 11.38 8.72 -4.35
CA LYS A 97 11.58 9.28 -5.69
C LYS A 97 10.28 9.33 -6.49
N TYR A 98 9.40 8.35 -6.33
CA TYR A 98 8.17 8.21 -7.11
C TYR A 98 6.90 8.45 -6.31
N PHE A 99 6.92 8.18 -5.00
CA PHE A 99 5.74 8.21 -4.15
C PHE A 99 5.98 9.02 -2.88
N LYS A 100 4.93 9.71 -2.44
CA LYS A 100 4.87 10.36 -1.12
C LYS A 100 3.56 10.02 -0.45
N SER A 101 3.59 9.77 0.85
CA SER A 101 2.40 9.58 1.68
C SER A 101 2.66 10.16 3.07
N ARG A 102 1.67 10.83 3.63
CA ARG A 102 1.63 11.08 5.07
C ARG A 102 1.43 9.76 5.80
#